data_AF-A0A536I159-F1
#
_entry.id   AF-A0A536I159-F1
#
_cell.length_a   1.000
_cell.length_b   1.000
_cell.length_c   1.000
_cell.angle_alpha   90.00
_cell.angle_beta   90.00
_cell.angle_gamma   90.00
#
_symmetry.space_group_name_H-M   'P 1'
#
loop_
_entity.id
_entity.type
_entity.pdbx_description
1 polymer ?
#
loop_
_entity_poly.entity_id
_entity_poly.type
_entity_poly.pdbx_seq_one_letter_code
_entity_poly.pdbx_strand_id
1 'polypeptide(L)'
;MAILLVAAGLRLYRLDTFPPGVYSDVALNGLDSLQHGFQVLYQRGAGNGIEGMIVWLDAVSLWLNGIRPVALYLTTVVIGLLTLLVHFGLADRILGRRVALLSTALLAVSFWHVHFSRIGYRTLLLPLFVELVFLTVIWAYRSGRVWRWTVAGVVLGLGAYTYTSYRVLALVLAGTGLVWLRQHRPLPGRRELVSYIGAGVVTAAPLLLAIAFHPDTLDRGFGVSVFGGSPIELPLRLGQHLLLTVPMFNLWGDPEMQYDVPHLPLFDPLVGIAFLYGLKLAWDRRRQPEYGFVLIWLVVFTLVVLLSDRTPHFLRASGLVPAAYLLAGIGL
;
A
#
# COMPACT_ATOMS: atom_id res chain seq x y z
N MET A 1 15.18 17.27 -1.30
CA MET A 1 16.35 16.88 -0.49
C MET A 1 16.06 16.95 1.00
N ALA A 2 15.73 18.12 1.57
CA ALA A 2 15.43 18.27 3.00
C ALA A 2 14.42 17.25 3.56
N ILE A 3 13.29 17.06 2.87
CA ILE A 3 12.27 16.05 3.26
C ILE A 3 12.86 14.64 3.39
N LEU A 4 13.72 14.23 2.44
CA LEU A 4 14.35 12.90 2.46
C LEU A 4 15.39 12.78 3.57
N LEU A 5 16.13 13.84 3.87
CA LEU A 5 17.10 13.84 4.97
C LEU A 5 16.40 13.69 6.33
N VAL A 6 15.30 14.43 6.54
CA VAL A 6 14.45 14.27 7.73
C VAL A 6 13.87 12.86 7.78
N ALA A 7 13.31 12.38 6.67
CA ALA A 7 12.74 11.04 6.59
C ALA A 7 13.76 9.93 6.89
N ALA A 8 14.98 10.05 6.37
CA ALA A 8 16.08 9.13 6.60
C ALA A 8 16.54 9.18 8.05
N GLY A 9 16.69 10.37 8.64
CA GLY A 9 17.00 10.54 10.06
C GLY A 9 15.99 9.83 10.96
N LEU A 10 14.69 10.05 10.75
CA LEU A 10 13.62 9.41 11.52
C LEU A 10 13.59 7.89 11.37
N ARG A 11 14.02 7.34 10.23
CA ARG A 11 13.98 5.90 9.94
C ARG A 11 15.25 5.16 10.36
N LEU A 12 16.41 5.80 10.28
CA LEU A 12 17.71 5.19 10.57
C LEU A 12 18.17 5.41 12.02
N TYR A 13 17.66 6.44 12.70
CA TYR A 13 18.08 6.75 14.06
C TYR A 13 17.86 5.56 14.99
N ARG A 14 18.94 5.00 15.55
CA ARG A 14 18.93 3.85 16.48
C ARG A 14 18.24 2.59 15.92
N LEU A 15 18.27 2.37 14.61
CA LEU A 15 17.58 1.22 13.99
C LEU A 15 18.09 -0.15 14.48
N ASP A 16 19.32 -0.21 14.98
CA ASP A 16 19.96 -1.39 15.55
C ASP A 16 19.50 -1.72 16.98
N THR A 17 18.98 -0.72 17.71
CA THR A 17 18.59 -0.84 19.12
C THR A 17 17.11 -0.57 19.38
N PHE A 18 16.41 0.07 18.44
CA PHE A 18 15.00 0.42 18.56
C PHE A 18 14.28 0.36 17.18
N PRO A 19 13.12 -0.31 17.07
CA PRO A 19 12.40 -1.03 18.14
C PRO A 19 13.15 -2.31 18.59
N PRO A 20 13.02 -2.72 19.88
CA PRO A 20 13.66 -3.92 20.38
C PRO A 20 12.94 -5.19 19.91
N GLY A 21 13.72 -6.21 19.56
CA GLY A 21 13.20 -7.53 19.17
C GLY A 21 12.55 -7.55 17.78
N VAL A 22 12.35 -8.77 17.26
CA VAL A 22 11.75 -8.99 15.94
C VAL A 22 10.39 -9.66 16.11
N TYR A 23 9.35 -9.10 15.50
CA TYR A 23 8.04 -9.75 15.47
C TYR A 23 8.11 -11.09 14.74
N SER A 24 7.28 -12.05 15.18
CA SER A 24 7.28 -13.43 14.65
C SER A 24 7.21 -13.49 13.12
N ASP A 25 6.33 -12.70 12.50
CA ASP A 25 6.15 -12.69 11.05
C ASP A 25 7.40 -12.24 10.30
N VAL A 26 8.10 -11.25 10.85
CA VAL A 26 9.33 -10.67 10.28
C VAL A 26 10.49 -11.62 10.50
N ALA A 27 10.57 -12.26 11.68
CA ALA A 27 11.57 -13.29 11.96
C ALA A 27 11.40 -14.48 11.00
N LEU A 28 10.16 -14.90 10.73
CA LEU A 28 9.86 -15.95 9.75
C LEU A 28 10.28 -15.54 8.33
N ASN A 29 10.12 -14.27 7.92
CA ASN A 29 10.64 -13.80 6.63
C ASN A 29 12.17 -13.95 6.57
N GLY A 30 12.86 -13.58 7.65
CA GLY A 30 14.31 -13.76 7.76
C GLY A 30 14.73 -15.22 7.68
N LEU A 31 14.04 -16.13 8.37
CA LEU A 31 14.31 -17.57 8.30
C LEU A 31 14.04 -18.14 6.89
N ASP A 32 12.92 -17.76 6.27
CA ASP A 32 12.59 -18.15 4.90
C ASP A 32 13.65 -17.68 3.89
N SER A 33 14.20 -16.48 4.10
CA SER A 33 15.28 -15.91 3.29
C SER A 33 16.56 -16.75 3.34
N LEU A 34 16.81 -17.45 4.46
CA LEU A 34 18.01 -18.25 4.68
C LEU A 34 17.83 -19.72 4.27
N GLN A 35 16.61 -20.25 4.37
CA GLN A 35 16.35 -21.69 4.28
C GLN A 35 15.70 -22.12 2.95
N HIS A 36 14.89 -21.25 2.33
CA HIS A 36 13.97 -21.67 1.26
C HIS A 36 14.31 -21.07 -0.12
N GLY A 37 15.35 -20.25 -0.23
CA GLY A 37 15.74 -19.59 -1.49
C GLY A 37 14.66 -18.61 -1.99
N PHE A 38 14.70 -18.25 -3.27
CA PHE A 38 13.76 -17.30 -3.89
C PHE A 38 12.48 -18.00 -4.37
N GLN A 39 11.50 -18.17 -3.47
CA GLN A 39 10.19 -18.75 -3.80
C GLN A 39 9.18 -17.66 -4.17
N VAL A 40 8.32 -17.93 -5.14
CA VAL A 40 7.21 -17.00 -5.50
C VAL A 40 6.14 -16.94 -4.41
N LEU A 41 5.96 -18.04 -3.69
CA LEU A 41 4.97 -18.24 -2.64
C LEU A 41 5.60 -19.06 -1.53
N TYR A 42 5.63 -18.52 -0.31
CA TYR A 42 6.13 -19.22 0.88
C TYR A 42 4.93 -19.79 1.63
N GLN A 43 4.89 -21.12 1.75
CA GLN A 43 3.80 -21.83 2.41
C GLN A 43 4.07 -21.94 3.92
N ARG A 44 3.19 -21.40 4.76
CA ARG A 44 3.31 -21.44 6.23
C ARG A 44 2.11 -22.11 6.90
N GLY A 45 1.53 -23.09 6.22
CA GLY A 45 0.24 -23.69 6.57
C GLY A 45 -0.95 -22.98 5.93
N ALA A 46 -2.14 -23.55 6.07
CA ALA A 46 -3.38 -23.06 5.46
C ALA A 46 -3.68 -21.60 5.88
N GLY A 47 -3.92 -20.72 4.91
CA GLY A 47 -4.19 -19.30 5.09
C GLY A 47 -3.00 -18.43 5.55
N ASN A 48 -1.86 -19.02 5.87
CA ASN A 48 -0.72 -18.29 6.45
C ASN A 48 0.41 -18.06 5.46
N GLY A 49 0.27 -18.50 4.21
CA GLY A 49 1.24 -18.26 3.17
C GLY A 49 1.45 -16.77 2.88
N ILE A 50 2.61 -16.43 2.35
CA ILE A 50 2.95 -15.08 1.95
C ILE A 50 3.55 -15.02 0.55
N GLU A 51 3.29 -13.92 -0.14
CA GLU A 51 3.90 -13.57 -1.41
C GLU A 51 5.40 -13.24 -1.23
N GLY A 52 6.23 -13.61 -2.21
CA GLY A 52 7.67 -13.74 -1.99
C GLY A 52 8.51 -12.46 -1.91
N MET A 53 8.01 -11.29 -2.37
CA MET A 53 8.88 -10.14 -2.61
C MET A 53 9.63 -9.64 -1.38
N ILE A 54 8.98 -9.62 -0.21
CA ILE A 54 9.64 -9.18 1.02
C ILE A 54 10.80 -10.11 1.39
N VAL A 55 10.62 -11.42 1.25
CA VAL A 55 11.62 -12.43 1.57
C VAL A 55 12.80 -12.33 0.61
N TRP A 56 12.55 -12.04 -0.67
CA TRP A 56 13.61 -11.83 -1.65
C TRP A 56 14.48 -10.62 -1.30
N LEU A 57 13.85 -9.51 -0.90
CA LEU A 57 14.55 -8.29 -0.53
C LEU A 57 15.28 -8.45 0.81
N ASP A 58 14.69 -9.16 1.76
CA ASP A 58 15.31 -9.52 3.04
C ASP A 58 16.53 -10.42 2.83
N ALA A 59 16.47 -11.40 1.92
CA ALA A 59 17.62 -12.22 1.56
C ALA A 59 18.81 -11.39 1.04
N VAL A 60 18.54 -10.41 0.18
CA VAL A 60 19.56 -9.47 -0.32
C VAL A 60 20.12 -8.61 0.83
N SER A 61 19.25 -8.10 1.71
CA SER A 61 19.68 -7.29 2.85
C SER A 61 20.52 -8.07 3.86
N LEU A 62 20.13 -9.31 4.16
CA LEU A 62 20.87 -10.24 5.02
C LEU A 62 22.24 -10.60 4.42
N TRP A 63 22.32 -10.77 3.10
CA TRP A 63 23.58 -11.01 2.41
C TRP A 63 24.53 -9.80 2.51
N LEU A 64 24.03 -8.57 2.38
CA LEU A 64 24.82 -7.35 2.46
C LEU A 64 25.22 -6.96 3.89
N ASN A 65 24.33 -7.12 4.86
CA ASN A 65 24.47 -6.57 6.21
C ASN A 65 24.75 -7.65 7.29
N GLY A 66 24.73 -8.93 6.90
CA GLY A 66 24.86 -10.08 7.78
C GLY A 66 23.54 -10.49 8.45
N ILE A 67 23.55 -11.68 9.04
CA ILE A 67 22.37 -12.30 9.67
C ILE A 67 22.06 -11.63 11.01
N ARG A 68 21.29 -10.54 10.98
CA ARG A 68 20.93 -9.73 12.15
C ARG A 68 19.56 -9.07 11.94
N PRO A 69 18.79 -8.80 13.01
CA PRO A 69 17.50 -8.10 12.94
C PRO A 69 17.51 -6.81 12.10
N VAL A 70 18.55 -5.98 12.27
CA VAL A 70 18.67 -4.69 11.58
C VAL A 70 18.66 -4.83 10.06
N ALA A 71 19.11 -5.95 9.49
CA ALA A 71 19.07 -6.19 8.06
C ALA A 71 17.62 -6.22 7.53
N LEU A 72 16.69 -6.83 8.25
CA LEU A 72 15.28 -6.90 7.86
C LEU A 72 14.63 -5.50 7.94
N TYR A 73 15.01 -4.70 8.93
CA TYR A 73 14.52 -3.32 9.04
C TYR A 73 15.08 -2.42 7.95
N LEU A 74 16.34 -2.59 7.56
CA LEU A 74 16.94 -1.86 6.45
C LEU A 74 16.16 -2.06 5.15
N THR A 75 15.65 -3.27 4.90
CA THR A 75 14.75 -3.54 3.76
C THR A 75 13.56 -2.59 3.77
N THR A 76 12.81 -2.51 4.87
CA THR A 76 11.65 -1.64 4.97
C THR A 76 11.98 -0.16 5.05
N VAL A 77 13.17 0.22 5.56
CA VAL A 77 13.63 1.61 5.50
C VAL A 77 13.84 2.05 4.06
N VAL A 78 14.49 1.23 3.25
CA VAL A 78 14.69 1.51 1.82
C VAL A 78 13.34 1.62 1.10
N ILE A 79 12.43 0.66 1.34
CA ILE A 79 11.08 0.69 0.76
C ILE A 79 10.37 2.00 1.16
N GLY A 80 10.37 2.37 2.45
CA GLY A 80 9.73 3.58 2.93
C GLY A 80 10.30 4.86 2.31
N LEU A 81 11.62 4.95 2.12
CA LEU A 81 12.24 6.10 1.45
C LEU A 81 11.91 6.15 -0.04
N LEU A 82 11.87 5.00 -0.72
CA LEU A 82 11.43 4.90 -2.11
C LEU A 82 9.96 5.32 -2.24
N THR A 83 9.09 4.94 -1.30
CA THR A 83 7.70 5.36 -1.28
C THR A 83 7.59 6.88 -1.30
N LEU A 84 8.41 7.61 -0.52
CA LEU A 84 8.39 9.08 -0.54
C LEU A 84 8.80 9.67 -1.90
N LEU A 85 9.77 9.07 -2.58
CA LEU A 85 10.20 9.51 -3.92
C LEU A 85 9.09 9.30 -4.96
N VAL A 86 8.46 8.13 -4.92
CA VAL A 86 7.36 7.76 -5.84
C VAL A 86 6.12 8.60 -5.53
N HIS A 87 5.77 8.78 -4.26
CA HIS A 87 4.68 9.63 -3.79
C HIS A 87 4.83 11.05 -4.31
N PHE A 88 6.00 11.65 -4.11
CA PHE A 88 6.31 12.96 -4.64
C PHE A 88 6.14 13.02 -6.17
N GLY A 89 6.72 12.05 -6.87
CA GLY A 89 6.68 11.98 -8.33
C GLY A 89 5.27 11.80 -8.90
N LEU A 90 4.42 11.02 -8.22
CA LEU A 90 3.02 10.85 -8.58
C LEU A 90 2.25 12.14 -8.31
N ALA A 91 2.28 12.63 -7.07
CA ALA A 91 1.57 13.84 -6.64
C ALA A 91 1.89 15.05 -7.51
N ASP A 92 3.17 15.26 -7.87
CA ASP A 92 3.60 16.39 -8.72
C ASP A 92 2.97 16.33 -10.11
N ARG A 93 2.77 15.12 -10.64
CA ARG A 93 2.18 14.90 -11.96
C ARG A 93 0.66 15.04 -12.00
N ILE A 94 -0.04 14.82 -10.88
CA ILE A 94 -1.50 14.82 -10.82
C ILE A 94 -2.09 16.05 -10.11
N LEU A 95 -1.44 16.56 -9.06
CA LEU A 95 -1.97 17.62 -8.20
C LEU A 95 -1.03 18.84 -8.14
N GLY A 96 0.13 18.75 -8.79
CA GLY A 96 1.12 19.82 -8.89
C GLY A 96 2.11 19.88 -7.73
N ARG A 97 3.14 20.70 -7.92
CA ARG A 97 4.33 20.74 -7.06
C ARG A 97 4.06 21.05 -5.61
N ARG A 98 3.13 21.98 -5.33
CA ARG A 98 2.78 22.40 -3.96
C ARG A 98 2.22 21.22 -3.17
N VAL A 99 1.17 20.59 -3.70
CA VAL A 99 0.52 19.44 -3.05
C VAL A 99 1.53 18.30 -2.89
N ALA A 100 2.36 18.04 -3.90
CA ALA A 100 3.40 17.02 -3.83
C ALA A 100 4.40 17.25 -2.70
N LEU A 101 4.90 18.48 -2.53
CA LEU A 101 5.83 18.80 -1.44
C LEU A 101 5.16 18.66 -0.08
N LEU A 102 3.93 19.16 0.07
CA LEU A 102 3.19 19.14 1.33
C LEU A 102 2.80 17.71 1.73
N SER A 103 2.17 16.94 0.83
CA SER A 103 1.78 15.55 1.10
C SER A 103 2.98 14.66 1.41
N THR A 104 4.08 14.82 0.66
CA THR A 104 5.33 14.07 0.91
C THR A 104 5.97 14.47 2.24
N ALA A 105 5.95 15.75 2.59
CA ALA A 105 6.48 16.22 3.88
C ALA A 105 5.69 15.64 5.05
N LEU A 106 4.35 15.64 4.95
CA LEU A 106 3.48 15.02 5.95
C LEU A 106 3.72 13.50 6.05
N LEU A 107 3.80 12.80 4.92
CA LEU A 107 4.06 11.35 4.89
C LEU A 107 5.47 10.99 5.40
N ALA A 108 6.45 11.88 5.21
CA ALA A 108 7.82 11.69 5.68
C ALA A 108 7.93 11.64 7.20
N VAL A 109 7.12 12.45 7.90
CA VAL A 109 7.10 12.59 9.37
C VAL A 109 5.93 11.86 10.04
N SER A 110 5.02 11.29 9.25
CA SER A 110 3.91 10.44 9.71
C SER A 110 4.39 9.35 10.67
N PHE A 111 3.77 9.28 11.86
CA PHE A 111 4.04 8.20 12.81
C PHE A 111 3.86 6.83 12.14
N TRP A 112 2.71 6.60 11.48
CA TRP A 112 2.41 5.36 10.78
C TRP A 112 3.50 4.99 9.76
N HIS A 113 3.85 5.90 8.86
CA HIS A 113 4.79 5.58 7.78
C HIS A 113 6.21 5.40 8.30
N VAL A 114 6.62 6.13 9.34
CA VAL A 114 7.91 5.93 10.03
C VAL A 114 7.92 4.59 10.76
N HIS A 115 6.88 4.27 11.53
CA HIS A 115 6.73 3.01 12.27
C HIS A 115 6.87 1.81 11.33
N PHE A 116 6.05 1.74 10.28
CA PHE A 116 6.07 0.65 9.30
C PHE A 116 7.39 0.54 8.53
N SER A 117 8.11 1.66 8.33
CA SER A 117 9.46 1.64 7.73
C SER A 117 10.51 0.99 8.64
N ARG A 118 10.28 0.94 9.96
CA ARG A 118 11.27 0.51 10.96
C ARG A 118 11.05 -0.89 11.52
N ILE A 119 9.95 -1.55 11.17
CA ILE A 119 9.52 -2.80 11.83
C ILE A 119 9.63 -4.04 10.93
N GLY A 120 10.03 -3.93 9.66
CA GLY A 120 10.27 -5.08 8.78
C GLY A 120 9.01 -5.70 8.14
N TYR A 121 7.84 -5.05 8.26
CA TYR A 121 6.60 -5.59 7.70
C TYR A 121 6.49 -5.43 6.19
N ARG A 122 6.11 -6.52 5.53
CA ARG A 122 5.90 -6.62 4.08
C ARG A 122 4.83 -5.67 3.52
N THR A 123 3.88 -5.25 4.35
CA THR A 123 2.77 -4.39 3.93
C THR A 123 3.21 -3.02 3.46
N LEU A 124 4.43 -2.58 3.81
CA LEU A 124 4.99 -1.33 3.29
C LEU A 124 5.30 -1.38 1.79
N LEU A 125 5.43 -2.56 1.19
CA LEU A 125 5.54 -2.71 -0.26
C LEU A 125 4.25 -2.29 -0.99
N LEU A 126 3.09 -2.46 -0.35
CA LEU A 126 1.79 -2.14 -0.95
C LEU A 126 1.68 -0.67 -1.38
N PRO A 127 1.87 0.34 -0.51
CA PRO A 127 1.78 1.74 -0.91
C PRO A 127 2.79 2.09 -2.00
N LEU A 128 4.04 1.60 -1.92
CA LEU A 128 5.06 1.80 -2.96
C LEU A 128 4.58 1.31 -4.32
N PHE A 129 4.11 0.08 -4.42
CA PHE A 129 3.73 -0.52 -5.69
C PHE A 129 2.43 0.06 -6.26
N VAL A 130 1.45 0.38 -5.40
CA VAL A 130 0.24 1.09 -5.84
C VAL A 130 0.61 2.42 -6.50
N GLU A 131 1.50 3.19 -5.88
CA GLU A 131 1.96 4.46 -6.45
C GLU A 131 2.79 4.29 -7.72
N LEU A 132 3.67 3.29 -7.76
CA LEU A 132 4.48 2.98 -8.95
C LEU A 132 3.61 2.60 -10.13
N VAL A 133 2.53 1.84 -9.94
CA VAL A 133 1.58 1.51 -11.02
C VAL A 133 1.00 2.79 -11.60
N PHE A 134 0.44 3.68 -10.79
CA PHE A 134 -0.15 4.92 -11.30
C PHE A 134 0.90 5.84 -11.94
N LEU A 135 2.08 5.98 -11.33
CA LEU A 135 3.16 6.80 -11.85
C LEU A 135 3.63 6.30 -13.24
N THR A 136 3.79 4.98 -13.39
CA THR A 136 4.24 4.38 -14.66
C THR A 136 3.16 4.37 -15.72
N VAL A 137 1.88 4.18 -15.36
CA VAL A 137 0.74 4.33 -16.27
C VAL A 137 0.65 5.76 -16.81
N ILE A 138 0.76 6.78 -15.95
CA ILE A 138 0.77 8.19 -16.38
C ILE A 138 1.96 8.46 -17.31
N TRP A 139 3.14 7.93 -16.99
CA TRP A 139 4.34 8.08 -17.80
C TRP A 139 4.25 7.39 -19.16
N ALA A 140 3.62 6.21 -19.22
CA ALA A 140 3.35 5.49 -20.46
C ALA A 140 2.31 6.22 -21.32
N TYR A 141 1.19 6.63 -20.69
CA TYR A 141 0.10 7.34 -21.33
C TYR A 141 0.55 8.64 -22.01
N ARG A 142 1.33 9.47 -21.33
CA ARG A 142 1.87 10.73 -21.91
C ARG A 142 2.78 10.54 -23.12
N SER A 143 3.27 9.33 -23.35
CA SER A 143 4.23 9.04 -24.41
C SER A 143 3.66 8.37 -25.66
N GLY A 144 2.55 7.63 -25.50
CA GLY A 144 2.02 6.71 -26.52
C GLY A 144 2.93 5.53 -26.89
N ARG A 145 4.11 5.37 -26.27
CA ARG A 145 5.09 4.34 -26.66
C ARG A 145 4.76 3.00 -26.01
N VAL A 146 4.57 1.96 -26.83
CA VAL A 146 4.21 0.59 -26.38
C VAL A 146 5.16 0.03 -25.32
N TRP A 147 6.48 0.19 -25.46
CA TRP A 147 7.42 -0.35 -24.47
C TRP A 147 7.25 0.26 -23.07
N ARG A 148 6.75 1.50 -22.95
CA ARG A 148 6.46 2.11 -21.65
C ARG A 148 5.23 1.47 -21.00
N TRP A 149 4.25 1.06 -21.81
CA TRP A 149 3.12 0.26 -21.36
C TRP A 149 3.55 -1.14 -20.94
N THR A 150 4.52 -1.76 -21.63
CA THR A 150 5.14 -3.00 -21.17
C THR A 150 5.75 -2.82 -19.78
N VAL A 151 6.54 -1.76 -19.54
CA VAL A 151 7.14 -1.49 -18.21
C VAL A 151 6.06 -1.27 -17.15
N ALA A 152 5.02 -0.49 -17.44
CA ALA A 152 3.90 -0.30 -16.51
C ALA A 152 3.19 -1.63 -16.20
N GLY A 153 3.06 -2.52 -17.19
CA GLY A 153 2.52 -3.86 -17.01
C GLY A 153 3.40 -4.73 -16.13
N VAL A 154 4.72 -4.73 -16.33
CA VAL A 154 5.66 -5.43 -15.45
C VAL A 154 5.53 -4.94 -14.00
N VAL A 155 5.44 -3.62 -13.78
CA VAL A 155 5.25 -3.04 -12.44
C VAL A 155 3.91 -3.48 -11.83
N LEU A 156 2.83 -3.51 -12.62
CA LEU A 156 1.53 -4.04 -12.19
C LEU A 156 1.66 -5.49 -11.71
N GLY A 157 2.32 -6.35 -12.49
CA GLY A 157 2.49 -7.76 -12.16
C GLY A 157 3.42 -8.00 -10.97
N LEU A 158 4.52 -7.23 -10.84
CA LEU A 158 5.41 -7.29 -9.69
C LEU A 158 4.71 -6.93 -8.37
N GLY A 159 3.75 -5.99 -8.42
CA GLY A 159 2.96 -5.66 -7.25
C GLY A 159 2.14 -6.82 -6.69
N ALA A 160 1.84 -7.85 -7.50
CA ALA A 160 1.16 -9.06 -7.02
C ALA A 160 1.97 -9.83 -5.96
N TYR A 161 3.30 -9.66 -5.94
CA TYR A 161 4.20 -10.32 -4.99
C TYR A 161 4.35 -9.59 -3.65
N THR A 162 3.61 -8.50 -3.43
CA THR A 162 3.79 -7.60 -2.27
C THR A 162 2.95 -8.04 -1.07
N TYR A 163 1.64 -7.82 -1.14
CA TYR A 163 0.67 -8.05 -0.09
C TYR A 163 -0.68 -8.39 -0.69
N THR A 164 -1.45 -9.24 -0.01
CA THR A 164 -2.68 -9.81 -0.55
C THR A 164 -3.73 -8.76 -0.91
N SER A 165 -3.80 -7.64 -0.18
CA SER A 165 -4.71 -6.53 -0.48
C SER A 165 -4.39 -5.80 -1.78
N TYR A 166 -3.22 -6.04 -2.40
CA TYR A 166 -2.88 -5.49 -3.72
C TYR A 166 -3.90 -5.85 -4.80
N ARG A 167 -4.59 -7.01 -4.67
CA ARG A 167 -5.64 -7.45 -5.60
C ARG A 167 -6.76 -6.42 -5.76
N VAL A 168 -7.02 -5.63 -4.73
CA VAL A 168 -8.08 -4.60 -4.72
C VAL A 168 -7.70 -3.40 -5.61
N LEU A 169 -6.41 -3.24 -5.99
CA LEU A 169 -5.95 -2.23 -6.95
C LEU A 169 -6.70 -2.30 -8.29
N ALA A 170 -7.15 -3.49 -8.71
CA ALA A 170 -7.95 -3.65 -9.93
C ALA A 170 -9.24 -2.82 -9.88
N LEU A 171 -9.87 -2.68 -8.69
CA LEU A 171 -11.05 -1.85 -8.50
C LEU A 171 -10.72 -0.35 -8.59
N VAL A 172 -9.55 0.07 -8.07
CA VAL A 172 -9.09 1.45 -8.21
C VAL A 172 -8.82 1.78 -9.68
N LEU A 173 -8.14 0.89 -10.42
CA LEU A 173 -7.88 1.05 -11.84
C LEU A 173 -9.18 1.12 -12.65
N ALA A 174 -10.14 0.24 -12.38
CA ALA A 174 -11.44 0.23 -13.05
C ALA A 174 -12.23 1.52 -12.76
N GLY A 175 -12.30 1.95 -11.49
CA GLY A 175 -12.97 3.20 -11.10
C GLY A 175 -12.32 4.43 -11.73
N THR A 176 -10.99 4.46 -11.78
CA THR A 176 -10.22 5.55 -12.42
C THR A 176 -10.48 5.58 -13.93
N GLY A 177 -10.48 4.41 -14.59
CA GLY A 177 -10.82 4.28 -16.00
C GLY A 177 -12.25 4.76 -16.30
N LEU A 178 -13.22 4.48 -15.42
CA LEU A 178 -14.59 4.97 -15.56
C LEU A 178 -14.67 6.51 -15.43
N VAL A 179 -13.96 7.10 -14.48
CA VAL A 179 -13.87 8.58 -14.35
C VAL A 179 -13.24 9.19 -15.60
N TRP A 180 -12.17 8.58 -16.11
CA TRP A 180 -11.47 9.00 -17.33
C TRP A 180 -12.39 8.98 -18.56
N LEU A 181 -13.16 7.90 -18.72
CA LEU A 181 -14.15 7.72 -19.78
C LEU A 181 -15.28 8.74 -19.70
N ARG A 182 -15.84 8.98 -18.51
CA ARG A 182 -16.91 9.97 -18.31
C ARG A 182 -16.51 11.40 -18.67
N GLN A 183 -15.21 11.68 -18.67
CA GLN A 183 -14.66 12.97 -19.07
C GLN A 183 -14.20 13.01 -20.53
N HIS A 184 -14.56 12.00 -21.34
CA HIS A 184 -14.24 11.94 -22.76
C HIS A 184 -12.74 12.05 -23.04
N ARG A 185 -11.89 11.59 -22.11
CA ARG A 185 -10.44 11.57 -22.29
C ARG A 185 -10.08 10.37 -23.18
N PRO A 186 -9.09 10.51 -24.09
CA PRO A 186 -8.74 9.42 -24.99
C PRO A 186 -8.17 8.24 -24.22
N LEU A 187 -8.63 7.04 -24.57
CA LEU A 187 -8.09 5.80 -24.03
C LEU A 187 -6.77 5.42 -24.72
N PRO A 188 -5.94 4.59 -24.07
CA PRO A 188 -4.81 3.94 -24.73
C PRO A 188 -5.29 3.12 -25.94
N GLY A 189 -4.48 3.07 -26.99
CA GLY A 189 -4.76 2.20 -28.13
C GLY A 189 -4.71 0.71 -27.77
N ARG A 190 -5.21 -0.13 -28.68
CA ARG A 190 -5.27 -1.60 -28.48
C ARG A 190 -3.88 -2.20 -28.23
N ARG A 191 -2.84 -1.72 -28.93
CA ARG A 191 -1.48 -2.25 -28.81
C ARG A 191 -0.89 -1.94 -27.44
N GLU A 192 -1.10 -0.72 -26.94
CA GLU A 192 -0.69 -0.31 -25.60
C GLU A 192 -1.38 -1.13 -24.52
N LEU A 193 -2.71 -1.31 -24.63
CA LEU A 193 -3.48 -2.07 -23.66
C LEU A 193 -3.09 -3.56 -23.62
N VAL A 194 -2.91 -4.19 -24.79
CA VAL A 194 -2.45 -5.58 -24.88
C VAL A 194 -1.05 -5.73 -24.30
N SER A 195 -0.14 -4.79 -24.58
CA SER A 195 1.21 -4.78 -24.02
C SER A 195 1.20 -4.65 -22.49
N TYR A 196 0.38 -3.74 -21.95
CA TYR A 196 0.23 -3.54 -20.50
C TYR A 196 -0.34 -4.77 -19.79
N ILE A 197 -1.47 -5.28 -20.27
CA ILE A 197 -2.13 -6.46 -19.67
C ILE A 197 -1.25 -7.69 -19.84
N GLY A 198 -0.70 -7.91 -21.04
CA GLY A 198 0.17 -9.05 -21.33
C GLY A 198 1.40 -9.08 -20.44
N ALA A 199 2.11 -7.95 -20.30
CA ALA A 199 3.28 -7.87 -19.43
C ALA A 199 2.93 -8.07 -17.95
N GLY A 200 1.79 -7.53 -17.49
CA GLY A 200 1.30 -7.76 -16.13
C GLY A 200 0.97 -9.21 -15.84
N VAL A 201 0.25 -9.87 -16.75
CA VAL A 201 -0.09 -11.30 -16.62
C VAL A 201 1.17 -12.15 -16.65
N VAL A 202 2.08 -11.95 -17.60
CA VAL A 202 3.33 -12.72 -17.69
C VAL A 202 4.16 -12.58 -16.41
N THR A 203 4.24 -11.37 -15.86
CA THR A 203 5.02 -11.11 -14.63
C THR A 203 4.36 -11.72 -13.40
N ALA A 204 3.02 -11.65 -13.29
CA ALA A 204 2.27 -12.25 -12.18
C ALA A 204 2.09 -13.77 -12.32
N ALA A 205 2.26 -14.33 -13.52
CA ALA A 205 1.94 -15.73 -13.84
C ALA A 205 2.60 -16.75 -12.90
N PRO A 206 3.89 -16.66 -12.53
CA PRO A 206 4.50 -17.61 -11.60
C PRO A 206 3.76 -17.70 -10.26
N LEU A 207 3.40 -16.55 -9.67
CA LEU A 207 2.63 -16.51 -8.43
C LEU A 207 1.19 -17.02 -8.63
N LEU A 208 0.53 -16.60 -9.71
CA LEU A 208 -0.85 -17.03 -9.99
C LEU A 208 -0.92 -18.56 -10.19
N LEU A 209 0.05 -19.14 -10.87
CA LEU A 209 0.17 -20.59 -11.03
C LEU A 209 0.45 -21.28 -9.70
N ALA A 210 1.37 -20.75 -8.88
CA ALA A 210 1.65 -21.31 -7.55
C ALA A 210 0.41 -21.30 -6.63
N ILE A 211 -0.39 -20.24 -6.68
CA ILE A 211 -1.67 -20.16 -5.96
C ILE A 211 -2.67 -21.16 -6.53
N ALA A 212 -2.74 -21.33 -7.84
CA ALA A 212 -3.65 -22.29 -8.46
C ALA A 212 -3.34 -23.75 -8.09
N PHE A 213 -2.05 -24.09 -7.93
CA PHE A 213 -1.64 -25.42 -7.46
C PHE A 213 -1.79 -25.61 -5.95
N HIS A 214 -1.82 -24.51 -5.18
CA HIS A 214 -1.93 -24.53 -3.72
C HIS A 214 -2.97 -23.52 -3.23
N PRO A 215 -4.27 -23.69 -3.57
CA PRO A 215 -5.28 -22.67 -3.32
C PRO A 215 -5.42 -22.30 -1.83
N ASP A 216 -5.21 -23.27 -0.93
CA ASP A 216 -5.36 -23.09 0.52
C ASP A 216 -4.25 -22.23 1.16
N THR A 217 -3.16 -21.93 0.44
CA THR A 217 -1.99 -21.25 1.00
C THR A 217 -2.24 -19.79 1.35
N LEU A 218 -2.92 -19.06 0.45
CA LEU A 218 -3.32 -17.66 0.64
C LEU A 218 -4.80 -17.53 0.97
N ASP A 219 -5.57 -18.63 0.90
CA ASP A 219 -6.96 -18.63 1.31
C ASP A 219 -7.04 -18.63 2.83
N ARG A 220 -7.26 -17.44 3.39
CA ARG A 220 -7.52 -17.25 4.83
C ARG A 220 -8.95 -17.62 5.22
N GLY A 221 -9.75 -18.16 4.29
CA GLY A 221 -11.16 -18.47 4.46
C GLY A 221 -11.98 -17.24 4.83
N PHE A 222 -13.22 -17.48 5.27
CA PHE A 222 -14.08 -16.44 5.83
C PHE A 222 -13.56 -15.89 7.19
N GLY A 223 -12.61 -16.56 7.85
CA GLY A 223 -12.17 -16.27 9.23
C GLY A 223 -11.45 -14.95 9.44
N VAL A 224 -10.94 -14.32 8.38
CA VAL A 224 -10.31 -12.97 8.46
C VAL A 224 -11.16 -11.88 7.81
N SER A 225 -12.41 -12.20 7.53
CA SER A 225 -13.38 -11.31 6.92
C SER A 225 -14.54 -11.05 7.87
N VAL A 226 -15.16 -9.87 7.77
CA VAL A 226 -16.42 -9.57 8.48
C VAL A 226 -17.53 -10.59 8.14
N PHE A 227 -17.40 -11.32 7.03
CA PHE A 227 -18.34 -12.36 6.62
C PHE A 227 -18.17 -13.71 7.36
N GLY A 228 -17.13 -13.89 8.18
CA GLY A 228 -16.81 -15.16 8.90
C GLY A 228 -17.69 -15.53 10.09
N GLY A 229 -18.85 -14.93 10.25
CA GLY A 229 -19.78 -15.20 11.35
C GLY A 229 -21.23 -15.27 10.87
N SER A 230 -22.18 -15.36 11.80
CA SER A 230 -23.60 -15.51 11.48
C SER A 230 -24.08 -14.47 10.44
N PRO A 231 -24.71 -14.90 9.32
CA PRO A 231 -25.27 -13.99 8.32
C PRO A 231 -26.33 -13.04 8.90
N ILE A 232 -27.02 -13.47 9.97
CA ILE A 232 -28.07 -12.70 10.65
C ILE A 232 -27.48 -11.45 11.32
N GLU A 233 -26.26 -11.55 11.87
CA GLU A 233 -25.57 -10.46 12.57
C GLU A 233 -24.76 -9.56 11.63
N LEU A 234 -24.67 -9.91 10.35
CA LEU A 234 -23.83 -9.21 9.38
C LEU A 234 -24.17 -7.71 9.25
N PRO A 235 -25.44 -7.26 9.18
CA PRO A 235 -25.75 -5.84 9.10
C PRO A 235 -25.28 -5.06 10.34
N LEU A 236 -25.45 -5.64 11.53
CA LEU A 236 -25.02 -5.03 12.79
C LEU A 236 -23.48 -4.94 12.85
N ARG A 237 -22.78 -6.02 12.47
CA ARG A 237 -21.31 -6.05 12.42
C ARG A 237 -20.75 -5.04 11.42
N LEU A 238 -21.32 -4.94 10.22
CA LEU A 238 -20.93 -3.91 9.24
C LEU A 238 -21.17 -2.50 9.77
N GLY A 239 -22.27 -2.26 10.48
CA GLY A 239 -22.56 -0.99 11.15
C GLY A 239 -21.51 -0.64 12.20
N GLN A 240 -21.15 -1.59 13.07
CA GLN A 240 -20.08 -1.42 14.06
C GLN A 240 -18.73 -1.16 13.39
N HIS A 241 -18.39 -1.92 12.34
CA HIS A 241 -17.15 -1.74 11.61
C HIS A 241 -17.07 -0.36 10.96
N LEU A 242 -18.16 0.15 10.43
CA LEU A 242 -18.23 1.50 9.87
C LEU A 242 -17.99 2.57 10.95
N LEU A 243 -18.64 2.42 12.10
CA LEU A 243 -18.49 3.31 13.26
C LEU A 243 -17.09 3.31 13.86
N LEU A 244 -16.27 2.28 13.59
CA LEU A 244 -14.88 2.20 14.04
C LEU A 244 -13.89 2.61 12.93
N THR A 245 -14.18 2.29 11.67
CA THR A 245 -13.31 2.58 10.53
C THR A 245 -13.29 4.08 10.20
N VAL A 246 -14.42 4.78 10.27
CA VAL A 246 -14.47 6.21 9.93
C VAL A 246 -13.72 7.07 10.97
N PRO A 247 -13.88 6.85 12.28
CA PRO A 247 -13.10 7.58 13.29
C PRO A 247 -11.58 7.34 13.23
N MET A 248 -11.12 6.26 12.61
CA MET A 248 -9.69 5.90 12.56
C MET A 248 -8.79 6.99 11.99
N PHE A 249 -9.34 7.85 11.13
CA PHE A 249 -8.58 8.95 10.55
C PHE A 249 -8.22 10.05 11.56
N ASN A 250 -9.11 10.38 12.50
CA ASN A 250 -8.99 11.61 13.32
C ASN A 250 -9.28 11.44 14.82
N LEU A 251 -9.94 10.36 15.23
CA LEU A 251 -10.51 10.23 16.58
C LEU A 251 -10.12 8.93 17.28
N TRP A 252 -10.11 7.78 16.60
CA TRP A 252 -9.96 6.48 17.26
C TRP A 252 -9.29 5.43 16.36
N GLY A 253 -7.99 5.22 16.54
CA GLY A 253 -7.19 4.31 15.70
C GLY A 253 -7.14 2.87 16.17
N ASP A 254 -6.16 2.13 15.63
CA ASP A 254 -5.94 0.71 15.88
C ASP A 254 -5.63 0.43 17.36
N PRO A 255 -6.35 -0.49 18.04
CA PRO A 255 -6.00 -0.90 19.41
C PRO A 255 -4.71 -1.71 19.49
N GLU A 256 -4.27 -2.33 18.40
CA GLU A 256 -3.16 -3.28 18.41
C GLU A 256 -1.81 -2.56 18.51
N MET A 257 -1.13 -2.76 19.64
CA MET A 257 0.18 -2.15 19.96
C MET A 257 1.27 -2.47 18.93
N GLN A 258 1.07 -3.52 18.15
CA GLN A 258 1.97 -3.93 17.07
C GLN A 258 1.96 -2.93 15.89
N TYR A 259 0.81 -2.31 15.60
CA TYR A 259 0.62 -1.50 14.40
C TYR A 259 0.54 0.00 14.69
N ASP A 260 0.19 0.39 15.92
CA ASP A 260 0.20 1.78 16.36
C ASP A 260 0.31 1.89 17.90
N VAL A 261 0.41 3.11 18.42
CA VAL A 261 0.03 3.43 19.79
C VAL A 261 -1.47 3.17 19.92
N PRO A 262 -1.93 2.38 20.91
CA PRO A 262 -3.34 2.01 21.03
C PRO A 262 -4.28 3.21 20.92
N HIS A 263 -5.21 3.12 19.97
CA HIS A 263 -6.24 4.11 19.68
C HIS A 263 -5.75 5.47 19.17
N LEU A 264 -4.45 5.65 18.94
CA LEU A 264 -3.93 6.84 18.28
C LEU A 264 -4.48 6.90 16.85
N PRO A 265 -5.20 7.97 16.46
CA PRO A 265 -5.72 8.09 15.10
C PRO A 265 -4.59 8.21 14.08
N LEU A 266 -4.90 7.90 12.81
CA LEU A 266 -3.95 7.96 11.70
C LEU A 266 -3.32 9.35 11.53
N PHE A 267 -4.08 10.41 11.84
CA PHE A 267 -3.65 11.79 11.78
C PHE A 267 -3.66 12.44 13.16
N ASP A 268 -2.62 13.24 13.42
CA ASP A 268 -2.67 14.25 14.47
C ASP A 268 -3.74 15.31 14.16
N PRO A 269 -4.20 16.11 15.14
CA PRO A 269 -5.32 17.03 14.94
C PRO A 269 -5.12 18.03 13.79
N LEU A 270 -3.90 18.53 13.55
CA LEU A 270 -3.65 19.52 12.50
C LEU A 270 -3.68 18.89 11.12
N VAL A 271 -3.01 17.75 10.96
CA VAL A 271 -3.06 16.97 9.71
C VAL A 271 -4.47 16.44 9.46
N GLY A 272 -5.20 16.11 10.52
CA GLY A 272 -6.58 15.68 10.47
C GLY A 272 -7.54 16.74 9.93
N ILE A 273 -7.41 17.99 10.41
CA ILE A 273 -8.18 19.14 9.86
C ILE A 273 -7.85 19.34 8.38
N ALA A 274 -6.57 19.31 8.01
CA ALA A 274 -6.14 19.43 6.62
C ALA A 274 -6.71 18.29 5.76
N PHE A 275 -6.70 17.06 6.25
CA PHE A 275 -7.30 15.90 5.58
C PHE A 275 -8.81 16.09 5.37
N LEU A 276 -9.56 16.51 6.38
CA LEU A 276 -11.00 16.73 6.26
C LEU A 276 -11.33 17.85 5.27
N TYR A 277 -10.58 18.96 5.30
CA TYR A 277 -10.76 20.05 4.34
C TYR A 277 -10.37 19.61 2.92
N GLY A 278 -9.27 18.87 2.77
CA GLY A 278 -8.85 18.30 1.49
C GLY A 278 -9.84 17.28 0.92
N LEU A 279 -10.45 16.46 1.78
CA LEU A 279 -11.53 15.54 1.42
C LEU A 279 -12.74 16.30 0.89
N LYS A 280 -13.14 17.39 1.55
CA LYS A 280 -14.20 18.29 1.07
C LYS A 280 -13.85 18.88 -0.30
N LEU A 281 -12.66 19.46 -0.45
CA LEU A 281 -12.22 20.05 -1.71
C LEU A 281 -12.17 19.02 -2.85
N ALA A 282 -11.66 17.83 -2.57
CA ALA A 282 -11.64 16.74 -3.54
C ALA A 282 -13.04 16.30 -3.93
N TRP A 283 -13.97 16.23 -2.98
CA TRP A 283 -15.37 15.91 -3.24
C TRP A 283 -16.06 16.97 -4.11
N ASP A 284 -15.85 18.25 -3.81
CA ASP A 284 -16.37 19.37 -4.59
C ASP A 284 -15.82 19.34 -6.03
N ARG A 285 -14.56 18.92 -6.18
CA ARG A 285 -13.87 18.77 -7.47
C ARG A 285 -13.89 17.35 -8.04
N ARG A 286 -14.73 16.44 -7.54
CA ARG A 286 -14.75 15.01 -7.95
C ARG A 286 -14.98 14.76 -9.44
N ARG A 287 -15.51 15.77 -10.16
CA ARG A 287 -15.67 15.72 -11.62
C ARG A 287 -14.37 15.92 -12.38
N GLN A 288 -13.30 16.37 -11.72
CA GLN A 288 -11.94 16.40 -12.25
C GLN A 288 -11.27 15.04 -11.97
N PRO A 289 -10.52 14.49 -12.94
CA PRO A 289 -10.12 13.09 -12.91
C PRO A 289 -9.13 12.80 -11.79
N GLU A 290 -8.27 13.76 -11.45
CA GLU A 290 -7.23 13.61 -10.43
C GLU A 290 -7.84 13.53 -9.04
N TYR A 291 -8.85 14.37 -8.75
CA TYR A 291 -9.58 14.33 -7.48
C TYR A 291 -10.50 13.11 -7.37
N GLY A 292 -11.20 12.77 -8.46
CA GLY A 292 -12.01 11.54 -8.52
C GLY A 292 -11.16 10.28 -8.29
N PHE A 293 -9.97 10.23 -8.88
CA PHE A 293 -8.98 9.17 -8.66
C PHE A 293 -8.61 9.02 -7.17
N VAL A 294 -8.20 10.12 -6.51
CA VAL A 294 -7.78 10.08 -5.10
C VAL A 294 -8.92 9.62 -4.19
N LEU A 295 -10.15 10.06 -4.45
CA LEU A 295 -11.34 9.63 -3.70
C LEU A 295 -11.64 8.14 -3.89
N ILE A 296 -11.59 7.65 -5.12
CA ILE A 296 -11.81 6.22 -5.42
C ILE A 296 -10.75 5.38 -4.74
N TRP A 297 -9.48 5.79 -4.82
CA TRP A 297 -8.39 5.12 -4.12
C TRP A 297 -8.67 5.04 -2.62
N LEU A 298 -8.93 6.19 -1.97
CA LEU A 298 -9.22 6.24 -0.54
C LEU A 298 -10.37 5.30 -0.18
N VAL A 299 -11.50 5.38 -0.87
CA VAL A 299 -12.70 4.58 -0.57
C VAL A 299 -12.39 3.09 -0.73
N VAL A 300 -11.82 2.69 -1.86
CA VAL A 300 -11.57 1.28 -2.18
C VAL A 300 -10.63 0.63 -1.17
N PHE A 301 -9.55 1.30 -0.75
CA PHE A 301 -8.67 0.73 0.27
C PHE A 301 -9.20 0.90 1.70
N THR A 302 -10.08 1.87 1.97
CA THR A 302 -10.82 1.91 3.25
C THR A 302 -11.77 0.73 3.38
N LEU A 303 -12.37 0.25 2.28
CA LEU A 303 -13.20 -0.96 2.29
C LEU A 303 -12.41 -2.21 2.71
N VAL A 304 -11.10 -2.27 2.44
CA VAL A 304 -10.25 -3.38 2.91
C VAL A 304 -10.19 -3.43 4.45
N VAL A 305 -10.15 -2.27 5.10
CA VAL A 305 -10.17 -2.14 6.56
C VAL A 305 -11.57 -2.41 7.11
N LEU A 306 -12.61 -1.91 6.44
CA LEU A 306 -14.00 -2.13 6.86
C LEU A 306 -14.39 -3.62 6.85
N LEU A 307 -14.01 -4.35 5.79
CA LEU A 307 -14.43 -5.73 5.53
C LEU A 307 -13.52 -6.79 6.20
N SER A 308 -12.55 -6.32 6.97
CA SER A 308 -11.60 -7.11 7.74
C SER A 308 -12.25 -7.68 9.01
N ASP A 309 -11.78 -8.81 9.55
CA ASP A 309 -12.26 -9.41 10.80
C ASP A 309 -12.08 -8.51 12.03
N ARG A 310 -11.07 -7.63 12.02
CA ARG A 310 -10.81 -6.64 13.07
C ARG A 310 -10.74 -5.25 12.46
N THR A 311 -11.33 -4.25 13.12
CA THR A 311 -11.27 -2.87 12.64
C THR A 311 -11.27 -1.86 13.80
N PRO A 312 -10.56 -0.72 13.67
CA PRO A 312 -9.60 -0.41 12.59
C PRO A 312 -8.35 -1.31 12.67
N HIS A 313 -7.70 -1.52 11.53
CA HIS A 313 -6.50 -2.36 11.45
C HIS A 313 -5.47 -1.73 10.51
N PHE A 314 -4.42 -1.14 11.07
CA PHE A 314 -3.50 -0.23 10.41
C PHE A 314 -2.50 -0.94 9.48
N LEU A 315 -2.18 -2.21 9.74
CA LEU A 315 -1.50 -3.08 8.77
C LEU A 315 -2.28 -3.16 7.45
N ARG A 316 -3.61 -3.34 7.52
CA ARG A 316 -4.52 -3.49 6.37
C ARG A 316 -4.87 -2.15 5.73
N ALA A 317 -4.75 -1.06 6.49
CA ALA A 317 -4.87 0.30 5.98
C ALA A 317 -3.69 0.73 5.10
N SER A 318 -2.57 -0.01 5.06
CA SER A 318 -1.36 0.39 4.31
C SER A 318 -1.60 0.90 2.87
N GLY A 319 -2.55 0.30 2.14
CA GLY A 319 -2.87 0.73 0.78
C GLY A 319 -3.63 2.06 0.66
N LEU A 320 -4.32 2.54 1.70
CA LEU A 320 -5.03 3.84 1.68
C LEU A 320 -4.14 5.02 2.05
N VAL A 321 -3.03 4.75 2.75
CA VAL A 321 -2.17 5.78 3.35
C VAL A 321 -1.75 6.85 2.34
N PRO A 322 -1.22 6.53 1.14
CA PRO A 322 -0.79 7.58 0.23
C PRO A 322 -1.94 8.48 -0.22
N ALA A 323 -3.11 7.93 -0.54
CA ALA A 323 -4.30 8.72 -0.89
C ALA A 323 -4.74 9.64 0.24
N ALA A 324 -4.68 9.17 1.49
CA ALA A 324 -5.04 9.96 2.66
C ALA A 324 -4.08 11.16 2.83
N TYR A 325 -2.77 10.96 2.63
CA TYR A 325 -1.79 12.04 2.68
C TYR A 325 -1.86 13.00 1.46
N LEU A 326 -2.27 12.52 0.27
CA LEU A 326 -2.59 13.40 -0.85
C LEU A 326 -3.75 14.34 -0.50
N LEU A 327 -4.79 13.84 0.15
CA LEU A 327 -5.92 14.67 0.60
C LEU A 327 -5.49 15.68 1.67
N ALA A 328 -4.68 15.28 2.65
CA ALA A 328 -4.11 16.22 3.60
C ALA A 328 -3.29 17.32 2.90
N GLY A 329 -2.48 16.98 1.89
CA GLY A 329 -1.74 17.96 1.08
C GLY A 329 -2.62 18.87 0.23
N ILE A 330 -3.80 18.41 -0.22
CA ILE A 330 -4.80 19.26 -0.91
C ILE A 330 -5.42 20.28 0.04
N GLY A 331 -5.57 19.96 1.32
CA GLY A 331 -6.15 20.84 2.33
C GLY A 331 -5.21 21.93 2.87
N LEU A 332 -3.94 21.97 2.45
CA LEU A 332 -2.92 22.92 2.89
C LEU A 332 -2.57 23.98 1.85
#